data_AF-A0A821SNR5-F1
#
_entry.id   AF-A0A821SNR5-F1
#
_cell.length_a   1.000
_cell.length_b   1.000
_cell.length_c   1.000
_cell.angle_alpha   90.00
_cell.angle_beta   90.00
_cell.angle_gamma   90.00
#
_symmetry.space_group_name_H-M   'P 1'
#
loop_
_entity.id
_entity.type
_entity.pdbx_description
1 polymer ?
#
loop_
_entity_poly.entity_id
_entity_poly.type
_entity_poly.pdbx_seq_one_letter_code
_entity_poly.pdbx_strand_id
1 'polypeptide(L)'
;MYRIDCNGCLCQESNNLVCEENLCLSKKGLIKMEAKKLSGKKCHQNESYGCVQCNCVDRITVCKGIPQCEEREKLTGHAAKMPLALNPDEEKCVPGTMYTVQCNQCYCQLDSTLRCTQKTCLNYAQAMKLEKQRLHLEKHGL
;
A
#
# COMPACT_ATOMS: atom_id res chain seq x y z
N MET A 1 15.52 -10.91 -12.20
CA MET A 1 14.38 -10.33 -11.46
C MET A 1 13.23 -10.15 -12.44
N TYR A 2 12.09 -10.76 -12.15
CA TYR A 2 10.88 -10.68 -12.96
C TYR A 2 9.91 -9.68 -12.33
N ARG A 3 8.98 -9.15 -13.12
CA ARG A 3 7.86 -8.38 -12.60
C ARG A 3 6.57 -9.11 -12.94
N ILE A 4 5.77 -9.38 -11.93
CA ILE A 4 4.39 -9.84 -12.08
C ILE A 4 3.52 -8.71 -11.53
N ASP A 5 2.77 -8.05 -12.43
CA ASP A 5 2.13 -6.76 -12.16
C ASP A 5 3.13 -5.70 -11.64
N CYS A 6 2.87 -5.18 -10.43
CA CYS A 6 3.73 -4.21 -9.77
C CYS A 6 4.78 -4.86 -8.84
N ASN A 7 4.66 -6.16 -8.58
CA ASN A 7 5.49 -6.88 -7.63
C ASN A 7 6.81 -7.32 -8.25
N GLY A 8 7.92 -7.06 -7.56
CA GLY A 8 9.21 -7.62 -7.90
C GLY A 8 9.27 -9.10 -7.54
N CYS A 9 9.81 -9.94 -8.43
CA CYS A 9 9.94 -11.37 -8.22
C CYS A 9 11.37 -11.87 -8.50
N LEU A 10 11.82 -12.83 -7.69
CA LEU A 10 13.08 -13.55 -7.87
C LEU A 10 12.78 -15.02 -8.17
N CYS A 11 13.37 -15.55 -9.24
CA CYS A 11 13.36 -16.98 -9.51
C CYS A 11 14.58 -17.60 -8.84
N GLN A 12 14.37 -18.56 -7.96
CA GLN A 12 15.41 -19.30 -7.27
C GLN A 12 15.88 -20.51 -8.10
N GLU A 13 17.07 -21.03 -7.78
CA GLU A 13 17.66 -22.21 -8.43
C GLU A 13 16.78 -23.48 -8.31
N SER A 14 15.92 -23.53 -7.30
CA SER A 14 14.92 -24.59 -7.11
C SER A 14 13.67 -24.44 -8.00
N ASN A 15 13.69 -23.53 -8.98
CA ASN A 15 12.56 -23.14 -9.83
C ASN A 15 11.36 -22.57 -9.07
N ASN A 16 11.58 -22.00 -7.89
CA ASN A 16 10.56 -21.30 -7.12
C ASN A 16 10.59 -19.80 -7.44
N LEU A 17 9.43 -19.24 -7.76
CA LEU A 17 9.26 -17.80 -7.97
C LEU A 17 8.76 -17.16 -6.68
N VAL A 18 9.61 -16.35 -6.04
CA VAL A 18 9.27 -15.61 -4.82
C VAL A 18 9.03 -14.16 -5.21
N CYS A 19 7.83 -13.64 -4.94
CA CYS A 19 7.42 -12.28 -5.27
C CYS A 19 7.16 -11.46 -4.00
N GLU A 20 7.28 -10.14 -4.11
CA GLU A 20 6.69 -9.21 -3.16
C GLU A 20 5.15 -9.33 -3.18
N GLU A 21 4.48 -9.14 -2.04
CA GLU A 21 3.01 -9.22 -1.93
C GLU A 21 2.37 -7.83 -1.83
N ASN A 22 2.79 -6.87 -2.64
CA ASN A 22 2.15 -5.55 -2.62
C ASN A 22 0.76 -5.62 -3.25
N LEU A 23 -0.18 -4.85 -2.70
CA LEU A 23 -1.50 -4.65 -3.29
C LEU A 23 -1.34 -3.81 -4.57
N CYS A 24 -1.24 -4.47 -5.72
CA CYS A 24 -1.13 -3.82 -7.01
C CYS A 24 -2.48 -3.22 -7.43
N LEU A 25 -2.67 -1.93 -7.17
CA LEU A 25 -3.82 -1.19 -7.67
C LEU A 25 -3.50 -0.61 -9.04
N SER A 26 -4.36 -0.87 -10.02
CA SER A 26 -4.26 -0.21 -11.32
C SER A 26 -4.39 1.31 -11.15
N LYS A 27 -3.83 2.10 -12.08
CA LYS A 27 -3.99 3.58 -12.11
C LYS A 27 -5.47 3.99 -11.99
N LYS A 28 -6.37 3.24 -12.63
CA LYS A 28 -7.83 3.41 -12.51
C LYS A 28 -8.34 3.17 -11.08
N GLY A 29 -7.78 2.18 -10.37
CA GLY A 29 -8.05 1.91 -8.97
C GLY A 29 -7.62 3.04 -8.04
N LEU A 30 -6.41 3.57 -8.23
CA LEU A 30 -5.88 4.71 -7.46
C LEU A 30 -6.76 5.96 -7.61
N ILE A 31 -7.07 6.34 -8.85
CA ILE A 31 -7.94 7.48 -9.16
C ILE A 31 -9.33 7.32 -8.51
N LYS A 32 -9.89 6.09 -8.54
CA LYS A 32 -11.18 5.80 -7.91
C LYS A 32 -11.14 5.94 -6.39
N MET A 33 -10.06 5.54 -5.74
CA MET A 33 -9.89 5.71 -4.29
C MET A 33 -9.72 7.19 -3.92
N GLU A 34 -8.94 7.94 -4.68
CA GLU A 34 -8.73 9.36 -4.46
C GLU A 34 -10.04 10.15 -4.63
N ALA A 35 -10.82 9.85 -5.67
CA ALA A 35 -12.15 10.41 -5.86
C ALA A 35 -13.09 10.13 -4.68
N LYS A 36 -13.03 8.92 -4.09
CA LYS A 36 -13.79 8.62 -2.87
C LYS A 36 -13.33 9.45 -1.67
N LYS A 37 -12.02 9.63 -1.49
CA LYS A 37 -11.44 10.41 -0.38
C LYS A 37 -11.84 11.89 -0.45
N LEU A 38 -11.89 12.44 -1.66
CA LEU A 38 -12.20 13.85 -1.91
C LEU A 38 -13.70 14.14 -1.92
N SER A 39 -14.56 13.13 -2.10
CA SER A 39 -16.02 13.27 -2.03
C SER A 39 -16.52 13.44 -0.59
N GLY A 40 -17.66 14.09 -0.40
CA GLY A 40 -18.28 14.29 0.92
C GLY A 40 -17.68 15.43 1.74
N LYS A 41 -16.82 16.27 1.15
CA LYS A 41 -16.22 17.44 1.80
C LYS A 41 -17.05 18.69 1.51
N LYS A 42 -17.01 19.67 2.42
CA LYS A 42 -17.65 20.96 2.18
C LYS A 42 -16.94 21.69 1.05
N CYS A 43 -17.71 22.30 0.16
CA CYS A 43 -17.20 23.08 -0.96
C CYS A 43 -18.06 24.32 -1.21
N HIS A 44 -17.48 25.26 -1.93
CA HIS A 44 -18.18 26.44 -2.45
C HIS A 44 -18.22 26.48 -3.98
N GLN A 45 -17.33 25.75 -4.63
CA GLN A 45 -17.17 25.70 -6.08
C GLN A 45 -16.63 24.34 -6.51
N ASN A 46 -16.67 24.06 -7.80
CA ASN A 46 -16.08 22.86 -8.38
C ASN A 46 -14.56 22.91 -8.26
N GLU A 47 -13.94 21.75 -8.07
CA GLU A 47 -12.50 21.62 -7.85
C GLU A 47 -11.94 20.48 -8.70
N SER A 48 -10.64 20.52 -8.99
CA SER A 48 -9.94 19.47 -9.72
C SER A 48 -8.59 19.20 -9.08
N TYR A 49 -8.27 17.93 -8.88
CA TYR A 49 -7.07 17.43 -8.22
C TYR A 49 -6.45 16.33 -9.09
N GLY A 50 -5.43 16.67 -9.88
CA GLY A 50 -4.80 15.72 -10.80
C GLY A 50 -5.82 15.05 -11.72
N CYS A 51 -5.93 13.72 -11.66
CA CYS A 51 -6.91 12.93 -12.39
C CYS A 51 -8.30 12.82 -11.77
N VAL A 52 -8.62 13.61 -10.74
CA VAL A 52 -9.93 13.62 -10.07
C VAL A 52 -10.61 14.97 -10.26
N GLN A 53 -11.85 14.95 -10.76
CA GLN A 53 -12.69 16.13 -10.86
C GLN A 53 -13.86 16.05 -9.86
N CYS A 54 -14.06 17.14 -9.13
CA CYS A 54 -15.06 17.29 -8.08
C CYS A 54 -16.08 18.36 -8.44
N ASN A 55 -17.36 17.98 -8.48
CA ASN A 55 -18.45 18.93 -8.58
C ASN A 55 -18.96 19.27 -7.18
N CYS A 56 -19.26 20.54 -6.94
CA CYS A 56 -19.88 21.00 -5.71
C CYS A 56 -21.39 20.97 -5.86
N VAL A 57 -22.04 20.01 -5.20
CA VAL A 57 -23.49 19.82 -5.21
C VAL A 57 -23.97 19.96 -3.78
N ASP A 58 -24.88 20.90 -3.53
CA ASP A 58 -25.40 21.19 -2.18
C ASP A 58 -24.30 21.46 -1.13
N ARG A 59 -23.26 22.20 -1.55
CA ARG A 59 -22.04 22.48 -0.76
C ARG A 59 -21.24 21.24 -0.36
N ILE A 60 -21.47 20.11 -1.01
CA ILE A 60 -20.74 18.86 -0.80
C ILE A 60 -20.05 18.44 -2.10
N THR A 61 -18.80 18.01 -2.00
CA THR A 61 -18.04 17.51 -3.15
C THR A 61 -18.54 16.13 -3.60
N VAL A 62 -18.78 15.99 -4.90
CA VAL A 62 -19.03 14.72 -5.57
C VAL A 62 -17.96 14.56 -6.64
N CYS A 63 -16.99 13.67 -6.38
CA CYS A 63 -15.80 13.53 -7.20
C CYS A 63 -15.78 12.25 -8.02
N LYS A 64 -15.21 12.33 -9.23
CA LYS A 64 -15.01 11.20 -10.14
C LYS A 64 -13.65 11.31 -10.82
N GLY A 65 -13.11 10.16 -11.22
CA GLY A 65 -11.92 10.12 -12.06
C GLY A 65 -12.19 10.68 -13.45
N ILE A 66 -11.26 11.46 -13.98
CA ILE A 66 -11.28 11.96 -15.35
C ILE A 66 -11.03 10.76 -16.30
N PRO A 67 -11.93 10.46 -17.25
CA PRO A 67 -11.73 9.38 -18.21
C PRO A 67 -10.49 9.63 -19.06
N GLN A 68 -9.72 8.57 -19.35
CA GLN A 68 -8.49 8.67 -20.16
C GLN A 68 -7.48 9.71 -19.62
N CYS A 69 -7.50 9.93 -18.30
CA CYS A 69 -6.49 10.72 -17.63
C CYS A 69 -5.16 9.97 -17.61
N GLU A 70 -4.46 10.05 -18.74
CA GLU A 70 -3.04 9.81 -18.83
C GLU A 70 -2.36 11.09 -18.37
N GLU A 71 -2.18 11.24 -17.05
CA GLU A 71 -1.13 12.14 -16.58
C GLU A 71 0.12 11.83 -17.39
N ARG A 72 0.57 12.79 -18.22
CA ARG A 72 1.90 12.74 -18.84
C ARG A 72 2.82 12.46 -17.67
N GLU A 73 3.37 11.26 -17.62
CA GLU A 73 4.33 10.88 -16.61
C GLU A 73 5.56 11.76 -16.84
N LYS A 74 5.56 12.97 -16.27
CA LYS A 74 6.78 13.41 -15.64
C LYS A 74 7.01 12.39 -14.54
N LEU A 75 7.82 11.39 -14.85
CA LEU A 75 8.59 10.55 -13.93
C LEU A 75 9.53 11.43 -13.07
N THR A 76 9.03 12.55 -12.56
CA THR A 76 9.71 13.46 -11.64
C THR A 76 8.88 13.44 -10.37
N GLY A 77 8.94 12.32 -9.68
CA GLY A 77 8.27 12.15 -8.41
C GLY A 77 8.86 11.00 -7.65
N HIS A 78 10.17 10.85 -7.74
CA HIS A 78 10.95 9.83 -7.06
C HIS A 78 10.40 8.43 -7.44
N ALA A 79 11.18 7.65 -8.20
CA ALA A 79 11.88 6.61 -7.45
C ALA A 79 12.19 7.16 -6.07
N ALA A 80 11.23 7.01 -5.14
CA ALA A 80 11.62 6.70 -3.81
C ALA A 80 12.57 5.55 -4.11
N LYS A 81 13.87 5.85 -4.03
CA LYS A 81 14.72 5.04 -3.19
C LYS A 81 13.92 4.91 -1.89
N MET A 82 12.85 4.10 -1.90
CA MET A 82 12.70 3.02 -0.96
C MET A 82 14.10 2.45 -1.02
N PRO A 83 14.95 2.76 -0.03
CA PRO A 83 16.25 2.16 -0.04
C PRO A 83 15.90 0.68 -0.15
N LEU A 84 16.30 0.05 -1.26
CA LEU A 84 16.49 -1.38 -1.26
C LEU A 84 17.55 -1.56 -0.19
N ALA A 85 17.11 -1.59 1.07
CA ALA A 85 17.97 -1.70 2.22
C ALA A 85 18.27 -3.17 2.42
N LEU A 86 18.79 -3.75 1.36
CA LEU A 86 19.64 -4.91 1.42
C LEU A 86 20.80 -4.50 0.55
N ASN A 87 21.77 -3.84 1.18
CA ASN A 87 23.12 -3.84 0.66
C ASN A 87 23.53 -5.32 0.69
N PRO A 88 23.73 -6.00 -0.45
CA PRO A 88 23.98 -7.44 -0.48
C PRO A 88 25.26 -7.83 0.29
N ASP A 89 26.13 -6.85 0.51
CA ASP A 89 27.44 -7.02 1.16
C ASP A 89 27.42 -6.64 2.66
N GLU A 90 26.34 -6.06 3.18
CA GLU A 90 26.21 -5.67 4.59
C GLU A 90 24.79 -5.98 5.09
N GLU A 91 24.63 -7.07 5.85
CA GLU A 91 23.36 -7.53 6.47
C GLU A 91 22.82 -6.60 7.58
N LYS A 92 23.01 -5.28 7.48
CA LYS A 92 22.65 -4.31 8.52
C LYS A 92 21.65 -3.28 8.02
N CYS A 93 20.68 -2.96 8.87
CA CYS A 93 19.66 -1.95 8.58
C CYS A 93 20.26 -0.52 8.65
N VAL A 94 19.63 0.43 7.96
CA VAL A 94 20.05 1.85 7.95
C VAL A 94 19.41 2.58 9.13
N PRO A 95 20.20 3.13 10.07
CA PRO A 95 19.68 3.85 11.23
C PRO A 95 18.66 4.93 10.87
N GLY A 96 17.57 5.01 11.65
CA GLY A 96 16.48 5.97 11.42
C GLY A 96 15.46 5.55 10.37
N THR A 97 15.71 4.46 9.64
CA THR A 97 14.80 3.94 8.62
C THR A 97 13.75 3.03 9.25
N MET A 98 12.54 3.05 8.70
CA MET A 98 11.47 2.10 9.02
C MET A 98 11.43 0.96 8.00
N TYR A 99 11.19 -0.24 8.50
CA TYR A 99 11.12 -1.48 7.75
C TYR A 99 9.84 -2.23 8.08
N THR A 100 9.37 -3.02 7.11
CA THR A 100 8.29 -3.98 7.34
C THR A 100 8.89 -5.37 7.21
N VAL A 101 8.92 -6.11 8.32
CA VAL A 101 9.39 -7.51 8.36
C VAL A 101 8.16 -8.38 8.61
N GLN A 102 7.76 -9.14 7.60
CA GLN A 102 6.45 -9.81 7.56
C GLN A 102 5.31 -8.79 7.80
N CYS A 103 4.51 -8.96 8.85
CA CYS A 103 3.46 -8.02 9.22
C CYS A 103 3.90 -6.98 10.28
N ASN A 104 5.15 -7.07 10.74
CA ASN A 104 5.66 -6.23 11.82
C ASN A 104 6.36 -4.99 11.29
N GLN A 105 6.11 -3.86 11.95
CA GLN A 105 6.84 -2.62 11.68
C GLN A 105 8.07 -2.58 12.56
N CYS A 106 9.21 -2.34 11.94
CA CYS A 106 10.51 -2.33 12.57
C CYS A 106 11.20 -0.97 12.37
N TYR A 107 11.77 -0.43 13.44
CA TYR A 107 12.60 0.76 13.39
C TYR A 107 14.07 0.36 13.54
N CYS A 108 14.93 0.86 12.65
CA CYS A 108 16.35 0.63 12.74
C CYS A 108 17.01 1.63 13.68
N GLN A 109 17.66 1.10 14.71
CA GLN A 109 18.36 1.87 15.72
C GLN A 109 19.74 2.34 15.21
N LEU A 110 20.39 3.21 15.98
CA LEU A 110 21.73 3.74 15.69
C LEU A 110 22.82 2.66 15.62
N ASP A 111 22.64 1.55 16.32
CA ASP A 111 23.55 0.38 16.30
C ASP A 111 23.25 -0.59 15.14
N SER A 112 22.41 -0.18 14.20
CA SER A 112 21.94 -1.00 13.07
C SER A 112 21.19 -2.27 13.48
N THR A 113 20.54 -2.27 14.65
CA THR A 113 19.59 -3.32 15.05
C THR A 113 18.15 -2.92 14.75
N LEU A 114 17.28 -3.91 14.47
CA LEU A 114 15.85 -3.68 14.26
C LEU A 114 15.07 -3.87 15.55
N ARG A 115 14.23 -2.89 15.90
CA ARG A 115 13.17 -3.02 16.90
C ARG A 115 11.82 -3.11 16.25
N CYS A 116 11.20 -4.27 16.32
CA CYS A 116 9.93 -4.58 15.68
C CYS A 116 8.76 -4.57 16.65
N THR A 117 7.56 -4.29 16.13
CA THR A 117 6.31 -4.69 16.78
C THR A 117 6.27 -6.22 16.93
N GLN A 118 5.45 -6.72 17.86
CA GLN A 118 5.28 -8.16 18.11
C GLN A 118 3.86 -8.61 17.73
N LYS A 119 3.45 -8.34 16.50
CA LYS A 119 2.20 -8.83 15.92
C LYS A 119 2.40 -10.29 15.51
N THR A 120 1.40 -11.12 15.79
CA THR A 120 1.29 -12.44 15.18
C THR A 120 0.90 -12.28 13.72
N CYS A 121 1.80 -12.68 12.83
CA CYS A 121 1.53 -12.65 11.39
C CYS A 121 0.77 -13.92 11.00
N LEU A 122 -0.38 -13.74 10.36
CA LEU A 122 -1.27 -14.82 9.96
C LEU A 122 -1.18 -15.00 8.46
N ASN A 123 -1.19 -16.25 8.01
CA ASN A 123 -1.44 -16.54 6.60
C ASN A 123 -2.94 -16.38 6.27
N TYR A 124 -3.27 -16.41 4.98
CA TYR A 124 -4.65 -16.21 4.52
C TYR A 124 -5.65 -17.18 5.17
N ALA A 125 -5.32 -18.47 5.24
CA ALA A 125 -6.21 -19.47 5.83
C ALA A 125 -6.46 -19.22 7.33
N GLN A 126 -5.43 -18.82 8.07
CA GLN A 126 -5.51 -18.48 9.49
C GLN A 126 -6.33 -17.20 9.72
N ALA A 127 -6.11 -16.16 8.91
CA ALA A 127 -6.88 -14.92 8.97
C ALA A 127 -8.37 -15.17 8.68
N MET A 128 -8.68 -15.96 7.66
CA MET A 128 -10.06 -16.33 7.33
C MET A 128 -10.73 -17.16 8.42
N LYS A 129 -9.99 -18.04 9.10
CA LYS A 129 -10.52 -18.82 10.24
C LYS A 129 -10.89 -17.90 11.41
N LEU A 130 -10.00 -16.97 11.75
CA LEU A 130 -10.24 -16.01 12.83
C LEU A 130 -11.39 -15.06 12.52
N GLU A 131 -11.51 -14.60 11.27
CA GLU A 131 -12.64 -13.74 10.87
C GLU A 131 -13.97 -14.48 10.95
N LYS A 132 -14.04 -15.74 10.53
CA LYS A 132 -15.24 -16.57 10.71
C LYS A 132 -15.61 -16.74 12.17
N GLN A 133 -14.61 -16.95 13.03
CA GLN A 133 -14.81 -17.08 14.46
C GLN A 133 -15.31 -15.77 15.09
N ARG A 134 -14.74 -14.62 14.70
CA ARG A 134 -15.19 -13.28 15.13
C ARG A 134 -16.66 -13.06 14.76
N LEU A 135 -17.03 -13.30 13.50
CA LEU A 135 -18.40 -13.14 13.02
C LEU A 135 -19.40 -14.07 13.75
N HIS A 136 -18.96 -15.28 14.11
CA HIS A 136 -19.78 -16.20 14.91
C HIS A 136 -20.01 -15.65 16.33
N LEU A 137 -18.96 -15.13 16.98
CA LEU A 137 -19.06 -14.55 18.32
C LEU A 137 -19.94 -13.28 18.33
N GLU A 138 -19.80 -12.41 17.33
CA GLU A 138 -20.63 -11.20 17.17
C GLU A 138 -22.12 -11.55 16.96
N LYS A 139 -22.41 -12.65 16.28
CA LYS A 139 -23.78 -13.10 16.02
C LYS A 139 -24.42 -13.82 17.21
N HIS A 140 -23.62 -14.51 18.02
CA HIS A 140 -24.10 -15.38 19.11
C HIS A 140 -23.83 -14.83 20.52
N GLY A 141 -23.31 -13.62 20.63
CA GLY A 141 -23.35 -12.81 21.85
C GLY A 141 -22.22 -13.11 22.83
N LEU A 142 -21.09 -12.45 22.59
CA LEU A 142 -20.29 -11.74 23.62
C LEU A 142 -20.11 -10.31 23.14
#